data_AF-A0A524MNT5-F1
#
_entry.id   AF-A0A524MNT5-F1
#
_cell.length_a   1.000
_cell.length_b   1.000
_cell.length_c   1.000
_cell.angle_alpha   90.00
_cell.angle_beta   90.00
_cell.angle_gamma   90.00
#
_symmetry.space_group_name_H-M   'P 1'
#
loop_
_entity.id
_entity.type
_entity.pdbx_description
1 polymer ?
#
loop_
_entity_poly.entity_id
_entity_poly.type
_entity_poly.pdbx_seq_one_letter_code
_entity_poly.pdbx_strand_id
1 'polypeptide(L)'
;MRITVPEGRYSQWCEKRPLACSDKDILKKANGNLYRNDLTSLEKNIMFVHDLVGVQGIEFVLASSGKFNSRVNLPEKITIVPCFLPEITGKNSNDPLVNISYIMMTQSRFIYDGWIPLFDWSIGNLRNKIHLLNKILSLFSIQERISIRWEPKYWIINKNQQSYQEIKEEHVNKVVQLYENTRKWNEKDSWAYFRSIGWLSQSLTLPPSPSRFLLCIVAMESLATYIENITNTDSIF
;
A
#
# COMPACT_ATOMS: atom_id res chain seq x y z
N MET A 1 3.65 -23.41 12.34
CA MET A 1 3.31 -22.57 13.50
C MET A 1 1.82 -22.23 13.40
N ARG A 2 0.96 -22.66 14.33
CA ARG A 2 -0.46 -22.28 14.31
C ARG A 2 -0.56 -20.82 14.77
N ILE A 3 -0.71 -19.90 13.83
CA ILE A 3 -0.91 -18.48 14.14
C ILE A 3 -2.37 -18.33 14.58
N THR A 4 -2.61 -18.00 15.84
CA THR A 4 -3.96 -17.74 16.36
C THR A 4 -4.59 -16.57 15.60
N VAL A 5 -5.78 -16.81 15.06
CA VAL A 5 -6.60 -15.81 14.40
C VAL A 5 -7.26 -14.95 15.49
N PRO A 6 -7.13 -13.60 15.46
CA PRO A 6 -7.80 -12.73 16.41
C PRO A 6 -9.32 -12.94 16.40
N GLU A 7 -9.94 -12.83 17.57
CA GLU A 7 -11.41 -12.85 17.68
C GLU A 7 -12.03 -11.73 16.84
N GLY A 8 -13.15 -12.03 16.18
CA GLY A 8 -13.88 -11.08 15.33
C GLY A 8 -13.30 -10.89 13.93
N ARG A 9 -12.20 -11.57 13.55
CA ARG A 9 -11.73 -11.63 12.17
C ARG A 9 -12.54 -12.65 11.36
N TYR A 10 -12.86 -12.33 10.11
CA TYR A 10 -13.65 -13.18 9.20
C TYR A 10 -12.85 -14.31 8.56
N SER A 11 -11.59 -14.03 8.14
CA SER A 11 -10.73 -15.00 7.46
C SER A 11 -9.54 -15.46 8.31
N GLN A 12 -9.04 -16.68 8.06
CA GLN A 12 -7.76 -17.11 8.63
C GLN A 12 -6.61 -16.30 8.02
N TRP A 13 -5.44 -16.33 8.66
CA TRP A 13 -4.25 -15.66 8.12
C TRP A 13 -3.86 -16.26 6.78
N CYS A 14 -3.56 -15.40 5.82
CA CYS A 14 -3.11 -15.76 4.48
C CYS A 14 -4.18 -16.45 3.62
N GLU A 15 -5.45 -16.45 4.05
CA GLU A 15 -6.57 -17.04 3.32
C GLU A 15 -7.61 -15.98 2.95
N LYS A 16 -8.28 -16.12 1.82
CA LYS A 16 -9.41 -15.27 1.45
C LYS A 16 -10.69 -16.08 1.37
N ARG A 17 -11.55 -15.93 2.38
CA ARG A 17 -12.86 -16.59 2.41
C ARG A 17 -13.86 -15.84 1.51
N PRO A 18 -14.67 -16.53 0.68
CA PRO A 18 -15.70 -15.87 -0.14
C PRO A 18 -16.71 -15.11 0.72
N LEU A 19 -17.06 -13.89 0.32
CA LEU A 19 -18.14 -13.13 0.96
C LEU A 19 -19.48 -13.72 0.51
N ALA A 20 -20.15 -14.43 1.41
CA ALA A 20 -21.46 -15.02 1.16
C ALA A 20 -22.39 -14.76 2.35
N CYS A 21 -23.60 -14.29 2.06
CA CYS A 21 -24.68 -14.11 3.02
C CYS A 21 -26.00 -14.44 2.32
N SER A 22 -26.83 -15.28 2.92
CA SER A 22 -28.17 -15.62 2.40
C SER A 22 -29.28 -14.73 2.96
N ASP A 23 -29.00 -14.00 4.03
CA ASP A 23 -29.96 -13.09 4.67
C ASP A 23 -30.12 -11.81 3.85
N LYS A 24 -31.36 -11.58 3.39
CA LYS A 24 -31.71 -10.45 2.52
C LYS A 24 -31.64 -9.11 3.25
N ASP A 25 -31.93 -9.06 4.54
CA ASP A 25 -31.93 -7.83 5.32
C ASP A 25 -30.49 -7.38 5.60
N ILE A 26 -29.62 -8.33 5.93
CA ILE A 26 -28.17 -8.09 6.06
C ILE A 26 -27.59 -7.60 4.73
N LEU A 27 -27.93 -8.27 3.62
CA LEU A 27 -27.49 -7.84 2.28
C LEU A 27 -27.97 -6.44 1.93
N LYS A 28 -29.24 -6.12 2.23
CA LYS A 28 -29.80 -4.78 1.96
C LYS A 28 -29.07 -3.71 2.77
N LYS A 29 -28.79 -3.97 4.06
CA LYS A 29 -28.01 -3.07 4.92
C LYS A 29 -26.60 -2.86 4.37
N ALA A 30 -25.87 -3.94 4.10
CA ALA A 30 -24.50 -3.86 3.59
C ALA A 30 -24.42 -3.11 2.26
N ASN A 31 -25.33 -3.40 1.31
CA ASN A 31 -25.44 -2.69 0.04
C ASN A 31 -25.75 -1.20 0.21
N GLY A 32 -26.52 -0.83 1.24
CA GLY A 32 -26.80 0.57 1.56
C GLY A 32 -25.54 1.43 1.70
N ASN A 33 -24.46 0.88 2.27
CA ASN A 33 -23.19 1.61 2.41
C ASN A 33 -22.51 1.91 1.07
N LEU A 34 -22.71 1.09 0.04
CA LEU A 34 -22.08 1.29 -1.27
C LEU A 34 -22.58 2.57 -1.97
N TYR A 35 -23.83 2.95 -1.70
CA TYR A 35 -24.49 4.12 -2.31
C TYR A 35 -24.35 5.42 -1.52
N ARG A 36 -23.70 5.38 -0.35
CA ARG A 36 -23.48 6.56 0.48
C ARG A 36 -22.50 7.53 -0.16
N ASN A 37 -22.88 8.79 -0.31
CA ASN A 37 -22.00 9.81 -0.92
C ASN A 37 -21.01 10.41 0.07
N ASP A 38 -21.27 10.28 1.36
CA ASP A 38 -20.41 10.80 2.42
C ASP A 38 -19.21 9.89 2.72
N LEU A 39 -19.12 8.71 2.10
CA LEU A 39 -18.04 7.73 2.27
C LEU A 39 -17.12 7.65 1.05
N THR A 40 -15.83 7.50 1.28
CA THR A 40 -14.82 7.15 0.27
C THR A 40 -14.97 5.69 -0.16
N SER A 41 -14.43 5.31 -1.34
CA SER A 41 -14.46 3.92 -1.80
C SER A 41 -13.84 2.95 -0.79
N LEU A 42 -12.78 3.34 -0.10
CA LEU A 42 -12.13 2.52 0.92
C LEU A 42 -13.07 2.30 2.13
N GLU A 43 -13.68 3.37 2.65
CA GLU A 43 -14.63 3.29 3.76
C GLU A 43 -15.85 2.44 3.41
N LYS A 44 -16.38 2.59 2.19
CA LYS A 44 -17.52 1.79 1.69
C LYS A 44 -17.23 0.30 1.71
N ASN A 45 -16.06 -0.11 1.22
CA ASN A 45 -15.68 -1.53 1.21
C ASN A 45 -15.54 -2.08 2.63
N ILE A 46 -14.91 -1.33 3.53
CA ILE A 46 -14.73 -1.74 4.94
C ILE A 46 -16.09 -1.86 5.64
N MET A 47 -16.97 -0.86 5.50
CA MET A 47 -18.30 -0.88 6.11
C MET A 47 -19.21 -1.96 5.52
N PHE A 48 -19.14 -2.20 4.20
CA PHE A 48 -19.90 -3.28 3.58
C PHE A 48 -19.52 -4.62 4.19
N VAL A 49 -18.22 -4.91 4.32
CA VAL A 49 -17.75 -6.21 4.84
C VAL A 49 -18.20 -6.38 6.28
N HIS A 50 -18.06 -5.33 7.11
CA HIS A 50 -18.60 -5.32 8.47
C HIS A 50 -20.08 -5.68 8.52
N ASP A 51 -20.90 -4.95 7.77
CA ASP A 51 -22.34 -5.18 7.80
C ASP A 51 -22.73 -6.54 7.22
N LEU A 52 -21.96 -7.09 6.27
CA LEU A 52 -22.26 -8.38 5.65
C LEU A 52 -21.90 -9.57 6.54
N VAL A 53 -20.72 -9.56 7.17
CA VAL A 53 -20.17 -10.74 7.86
C VAL A 53 -19.86 -10.53 9.33
N GLY A 54 -20.17 -9.35 9.89
CA GLY A 54 -20.02 -9.06 11.32
C GLY A 54 -18.57 -8.96 11.80
N VAL A 55 -17.63 -8.61 10.92
CA VAL A 55 -16.20 -8.49 11.27
C VAL A 55 -15.98 -7.36 12.30
N GLN A 56 -15.20 -7.61 13.35
CA GLN A 56 -14.92 -6.65 14.44
C GLN A 56 -13.55 -5.97 14.28
N GLY A 57 -13.29 -5.50 13.07
CA GLY A 57 -12.03 -4.86 12.71
C GLY A 57 -11.90 -4.69 11.21
N ILE A 58 -10.76 -4.15 10.81
CA ILE A 58 -10.42 -3.92 9.41
C ILE A 58 -9.42 -5.00 9.00
N GLU A 59 -9.85 -5.89 8.10
CA GLU A 59 -8.94 -6.79 7.37
C GLU A 59 -8.34 -6.06 6.18
N PHE A 60 -7.03 -6.07 6.09
CA PHE A 60 -6.30 -5.47 4.98
C PHE A 60 -5.23 -6.39 4.43
N VAL A 61 -4.82 -6.11 3.21
CA VAL A 61 -3.62 -6.67 2.58
C VAL A 61 -2.59 -5.57 2.53
N LEU A 62 -1.35 -5.88 2.89
CA LEU A 62 -0.23 -4.98 2.87
C LEU A 62 0.84 -5.50 1.91
N ALA A 63 1.28 -4.67 0.99
CA ALA A 63 2.40 -4.91 0.10
C ALA A 63 3.61 -4.10 0.59
N SER A 64 4.79 -4.72 0.61
CA SER A 64 6.03 -4.03 0.98
C SER A 64 7.22 -4.45 0.14
N SER A 65 8.19 -3.54 0.01
CA SER A 65 9.53 -3.87 -0.48
C SER A 65 10.42 -4.54 0.57
N GLY A 66 10.04 -4.47 1.85
CA GLY A 66 10.73 -5.10 2.97
C GLY A 66 10.23 -6.52 3.25
N LYS A 67 11.15 -7.41 3.64
CA LYS A 67 10.84 -8.79 4.04
C LYS A 67 10.75 -8.90 5.56
N PHE A 68 9.61 -9.36 6.08
CA PHE A 68 9.43 -9.74 7.47
C PHE A 68 9.16 -11.24 7.54
N ASN A 69 10.06 -11.99 8.18
CA ASN A 69 9.96 -13.46 8.25
C ASN A 69 8.93 -13.95 9.26
N SER A 70 8.38 -13.06 10.08
CA SER A 70 7.48 -13.42 11.18
C SER A 70 6.38 -12.37 11.36
N ARG A 71 5.39 -12.73 12.19
CA ARG A 71 4.31 -11.82 12.58
C ARG A 71 4.89 -10.59 13.26
N VAL A 72 4.46 -9.42 12.81
CA VAL A 72 4.78 -8.12 13.42
C VAL A 72 3.53 -7.58 14.11
N ASN A 73 3.68 -7.12 15.34
CA ASN A 73 2.64 -6.36 16.04
C ASN A 73 3.11 -4.91 16.14
N LEU A 74 2.38 -4.01 15.51
CA LEU A 74 2.60 -2.57 15.58
C LEU A 74 1.70 -1.97 16.69
N PRO A 75 1.88 -0.69 17.06
CA PRO A 75 0.99 0.00 18.00
C PRO A 75 -0.48 -0.16 17.62
N GLU A 76 -1.38 0.10 18.58
CA GLU A 76 -2.85 0.01 18.36
C GLU A 76 -3.34 -1.39 17.99
N LYS A 77 -2.59 -2.41 18.41
CA LYS A 77 -2.89 -3.84 18.17
C LYS A 77 -2.96 -4.18 16.67
N ILE A 78 -2.29 -3.40 15.82
CA ILE A 78 -2.16 -3.71 14.40
C ILE A 78 -1.30 -4.96 14.27
N THR A 79 -1.83 -6.00 13.63
CA THR A 79 -1.12 -7.24 13.37
C THR A 79 -0.85 -7.38 11.88
N ILE A 80 0.38 -7.74 11.52
CA ILE A 80 0.82 -8.01 10.15
C ILE A 80 1.43 -9.41 10.12
N VAL A 81 0.98 -10.26 9.18
CA VAL A 81 1.42 -11.66 9.03
C VAL A 81 1.90 -11.91 7.60
N PRO A 82 3.11 -12.47 7.40
CA PRO A 82 3.61 -12.78 6.04
C PRO A 82 2.77 -13.87 5.36
N CYS A 83 2.38 -13.61 4.11
CA CYS A 83 1.64 -14.55 3.26
C CYS A 83 2.58 -15.33 2.32
N PHE A 84 3.79 -15.64 2.79
CA PHE A 84 4.82 -16.36 2.05
C PHE A 84 5.68 -17.18 3.01
N LEU A 85 6.44 -18.13 2.46
CA LEU A 85 7.37 -18.93 3.22
C LEU A 85 8.66 -18.14 3.49
N PRO A 86 9.08 -17.99 4.76
CA PRO A 86 10.29 -17.25 5.10
C PRO A 86 11.56 -17.92 4.52
N GLU A 87 11.53 -19.25 4.41
CA GLU A 87 12.58 -20.08 3.85
C GLU A 87 11.98 -21.08 2.83
N ILE A 88 12.61 -21.15 1.66
CA ILE A 88 12.18 -21.98 0.51
C ILE A 88 13.24 -22.99 0.08
N THR A 89 14.45 -22.92 0.65
CA THR A 89 15.56 -23.82 0.34
C THR A 89 15.17 -25.26 0.63
N GLY A 90 15.40 -26.16 -0.33
CA GLY A 90 15.08 -27.59 -0.20
C GLY A 90 13.58 -27.92 -0.23
N LYS A 91 12.69 -26.94 -0.48
CA LYS A 91 11.26 -27.18 -0.62
C LYS A 91 10.87 -27.54 -2.05
N ASN A 92 9.75 -28.24 -2.18
CA ASN A 92 9.22 -28.68 -3.47
C ASN A 92 8.82 -27.48 -4.33
N SER A 93 9.43 -27.33 -5.50
CA SER A 93 9.13 -26.27 -6.48
C SER A 93 7.76 -26.41 -7.13
N ASN A 94 7.06 -27.54 -6.98
CA ASN A 94 5.69 -27.69 -7.46
C ASN A 94 4.65 -27.17 -6.45
N ASP A 95 5.05 -26.81 -5.23
CA ASP A 95 4.16 -26.17 -4.27
C ASP A 95 3.89 -24.72 -4.71
N PRO A 96 2.63 -24.34 -4.99
CA PRO A 96 2.28 -22.97 -5.38
C PRO A 96 2.76 -21.92 -4.40
N LEU A 97 2.78 -22.22 -3.09
CA LEU A 97 3.23 -21.29 -2.08
C LEU A 97 4.76 -21.10 -2.13
N VAL A 98 5.52 -22.15 -2.44
CA VAL A 98 6.98 -22.04 -2.68
C VAL A 98 7.26 -21.18 -3.90
N ASN A 99 6.54 -21.41 -5.01
CA ASN A 99 6.68 -20.61 -6.24
C ASN A 99 6.36 -19.13 -6.02
N ILE A 100 5.24 -18.83 -5.37
CA ILE A 100 4.86 -17.45 -5.06
C ILE A 100 5.90 -16.81 -4.14
N SER A 101 6.37 -17.53 -3.12
CA SER A 101 7.41 -17.03 -2.21
C SER A 101 8.72 -16.71 -2.94
N TYR A 102 9.13 -17.56 -3.88
CA TYR A 102 10.30 -17.32 -4.73
C TYR A 102 10.14 -16.07 -5.61
N ILE A 103 8.97 -15.90 -6.24
CA ILE A 103 8.66 -14.70 -7.03
C ILE A 103 8.74 -13.44 -6.15
N MET A 104 8.16 -13.47 -4.95
CA MET A 104 8.22 -12.34 -4.01
C MET A 104 9.66 -11.98 -3.61
N MET A 105 10.50 -12.99 -3.35
CA MET A 105 11.92 -12.79 -2.99
C MET A 105 12.73 -12.19 -4.14
N THR A 106 12.55 -12.70 -5.36
CA THR A 106 13.28 -12.21 -6.55
C THR A 106 12.86 -10.80 -6.95
N GLN A 107 11.59 -10.44 -6.76
CA GLN A 107 11.06 -9.12 -7.12
C GLN A 107 11.11 -8.10 -5.98
N SER A 108 11.50 -8.50 -4.76
CA SER A 108 11.39 -7.68 -3.55
C SER A 108 9.99 -7.09 -3.38
N ARG A 109 8.96 -7.93 -3.53
CA ARG A 109 7.54 -7.56 -3.42
C ARG A 109 6.84 -8.56 -2.52
N PHE A 110 6.72 -8.21 -1.24
CA PHE A 110 6.19 -9.10 -0.22
C PHE A 110 4.76 -8.73 0.13
N ILE A 111 3.89 -9.73 0.25
CA ILE A 111 2.49 -9.55 0.65
C ILE A 111 2.28 -10.07 2.06
N TYR A 112 1.52 -9.31 2.82
CA TYR A 112 1.15 -9.58 4.18
C TYR A 112 -0.35 -9.42 4.36
N ASP A 113 -0.91 -10.24 5.24
CA ASP A 113 -2.24 -10.04 5.77
C ASP A 113 -2.15 -9.11 6.99
N GLY A 114 -3.05 -8.15 7.05
CA GLY A 114 -3.16 -7.17 8.10
C GLY A 114 -4.50 -7.22 8.84
N TRP A 115 -4.47 -6.82 10.10
CA TRP A 115 -5.65 -6.67 10.95
C TRP A 115 -5.49 -5.51 11.92
N ILE A 116 -6.54 -4.71 12.10
CA ILE A 116 -6.65 -3.72 13.17
C ILE A 116 -8.05 -3.79 13.79
N PRO A 117 -8.18 -3.87 15.13
CA PRO A 117 -9.49 -3.98 15.78
C PRO A 117 -10.31 -2.69 15.66
N LEU A 118 -11.61 -2.85 15.45
CA LEU A 118 -12.60 -1.77 15.39
C LEU A 118 -13.95 -2.29 15.91
N PHE A 119 -14.37 -1.77 17.05
CA PHE A 119 -15.59 -2.21 17.75
C PHE A 119 -16.73 -1.20 17.62
N ASP A 120 -16.42 0.11 17.65
CA ASP A 120 -17.37 1.17 17.33
C ASP A 120 -17.28 1.51 15.83
N TRP A 121 -18.38 1.28 15.12
CA TRP A 121 -18.52 1.47 13.67
C TRP A 121 -19.10 2.82 13.28
N SER A 122 -19.09 3.80 14.20
CA SER A 122 -19.33 5.19 13.85
C SER A 122 -18.34 5.67 12.79
N ILE A 123 -18.81 6.50 11.85
CA ILE A 123 -18.01 6.96 10.70
C ILE A 123 -16.77 7.73 11.16
N GLY A 124 -16.91 8.55 12.21
CA GLY A 124 -15.80 9.28 12.82
C GLY A 124 -14.73 8.35 13.36
N ASN A 125 -15.12 7.26 14.03
CA ASN A 125 -14.17 6.29 14.54
C ASN A 125 -13.51 5.45 13.43
N LEU A 126 -14.27 5.04 12.41
CA LEU A 126 -13.71 4.37 11.22
C LEU A 126 -12.63 5.23 10.56
N ARG A 127 -12.91 6.52 10.34
CA ARG A 127 -11.96 7.50 9.78
C ARG A 127 -10.72 7.64 10.63
N ASN A 128 -10.89 7.82 11.93
CA ASN A 128 -9.79 7.90 12.87
C ASN A 128 -8.93 6.64 12.84
N LYS A 129 -9.55 5.46 12.76
CA LYS A 129 -8.86 4.17 12.69
C LYS A 129 -8.07 4.00 11.39
N ILE A 130 -8.64 4.40 10.25
CA ILE A 130 -7.93 4.44 8.96
C ILE A 130 -6.76 5.42 8.99
N HIS A 131 -6.97 6.63 9.54
CA HIS A 131 -5.93 7.64 9.65
C HIS A 131 -4.77 7.18 10.54
N LEU A 132 -5.10 6.54 11.67
CA LEU A 132 -4.15 5.94 12.59
C LEU A 132 -3.34 4.81 11.94
N LEU A 133 -4.01 3.92 11.21
CA LEU A 133 -3.34 2.87 10.42
C LEU A 133 -2.35 3.47 9.42
N ASN A 134 -2.78 4.47 8.65
CA ASN A 134 -1.91 5.18 7.71
C ASN A 134 -0.70 5.79 8.42
N LYS A 135 -0.91 6.51 9.53
CA LYS A 135 0.16 7.13 10.31
C LYS A 135 1.18 6.10 10.79
N ILE A 136 0.73 4.99 11.38
CA ILE A 136 1.61 3.94 11.90
C ILE A 136 2.39 3.26 10.76
N LEU A 137 1.75 2.94 9.65
CA LEU A 137 2.42 2.34 8.50
C LEU A 137 3.41 3.29 7.83
N SER A 138 3.12 4.59 7.76
CA SER A 138 4.06 5.61 7.27
C SER A 138 5.29 5.71 8.17
N LEU A 139 5.11 5.75 9.50
CA LEU A 139 6.23 5.76 10.44
C LEU A 139 7.08 4.49 10.31
N PHE A 140 6.44 3.33 10.18
CA PHE A 140 7.13 2.07 9.98
C PHE A 140 7.92 2.04 8.66
N SER A 141 7.31 2.54 7.57
CA SER A 141 7.95 2.69 6.26
C SER A 141 9.19 3.59 6.30
N ILE A 142 9.12 4.72 7.01
CA ILE A 142 10.25 5.66 7.19
C ILE A 142 11.38 5.01 8.01
N GLN A 143 11.03 4.42 9.15
CA GLN A 143 12.00 3.81 10.07
C GLN A 143 12.79 2.69 9.39
N GLU A 144 12.09 1.81 8.67
CA GLU A 144 12.70 0.66 8.00
C GLU A 144 13.23 0.98 6.59
N ARG A 145 12.98 2.21 6.08
CA ARG A 145 13.36 2.65 4.73
C ARG A 145 12.80 1.75 3.62
N ILE A 146 11.53 1.37 3.76
CA ILE A 146 10.83 0.47 2.84
C ILE A 146 9.59 1.13 2.26
N SER A 147 9.16 0.69 1.07
CA SER A 147 7.84 1.04 0.56
C SER A 147 6.78 0.17 1.22
N ILE A 148 5.66 0.77 1.62
CA ILE A 148 4.48 0.09 2.15
C ILE A 148 3.24 0.67 1.47
N ARG A 149 2.37 -0.22 0.99
CA ARG A 149 1.01 0.11 0.53
C ARG A 149 0.05 -0.89 1.13
N TRP A 150 -1.16 -0.45 1.47
CA TRP A 150 -2.21 -1.36 1.92
C TRP A 150 -3.54 -1.07 1.26
N GLU A 151 -4.42 -2.06 1.26
CA GLU A 151 -5.80 -1.96 0.80
C GLU A 151 -6.72 -2.90 1.60
N PRO A 152 -8.03 -2.62 1.69
CA PRO A 152 -8.98 -3.56 2.28
C PRO A 152 -8.89 -4.92 1.60
N LYS A 153 -8.92 -6.00 2.39
CA LYS A 153 -8.76 -7.37 1.86
C LYS A 153 -9.87 -7.77 0.89
N TYR A 154 -11.02 -7.14 1.04
CA TYR A 154 -12.22 -7.35 0.24
C TYR A 154 -12.58 -6.07 -0.51
N TRP A 155 -12.71 -6.18 -1.83
CA TRP A 155 -13.05 -5.09 -2.73
C TRP A 155 -14.29 -5.46 -3.52
N ILE A 156 -15.31 -4.59 -3.47
CA ILE A 156 -16.69 -4.88 -3.87
C ILE A 156 -17.17 -3.84 -4.88
N ILE A 157 -16.70 -2.61 -4.74
CA ILE A 157 -16.93 -1.55 -5.73
C ILE A 157 -16.00 -1.77 -6.92
N ASN A 158 -16.52 -2.42 -7.96
CA ASN A 158 -15.96 -2.59 -9.32
C ASN A 158 -14.43 -2.56 -9.49
N LYS A 159 -13.89 -3.69 -9.98
CA LYS A 159 -12.56 -3.83 -10.60
C LYS A 159 -12.26 -2.78 -11.69
N ASN A 160 -13.28 -2.10 -12.22
CA ASN A 160 -13.13 -1.03 -13.23
C ASN A 160 -12.54 0.29 -12.66
N GLN A 161 -12.30 0.38 -11.34
CA GLN A 161 -11.57 1.49 -10.71
C GLN A 161 -10.14 1.12 -10.29
N GLN A 162 -9.60 -0.02 -10.71
CA GLN A 162 -8.18 0.01 -11.04
C GLN A 162 -8.09 0.97 -12.22
N SER A 163 -7.46 2.13 -12.02
CA SER A 163 -7.01 2.97 -13.13
C SER A 163 -6.00 2.15 -13.93
N TYR A 164 -6.48 1.23 -14.77
CA TYR A 164 -5.71 0.66 -15.84
C TYR A 164 -5.56 1.79 -16.84
N GLN A 165 -4.46 2.52 -16.72
CA GLN A 165 -4.03 3.35 -17.81
C GLN A 165 -3.38 2.41 -18.83
N GLU A 166 -4.08 2.21 -19.95
CA GLU A 166 -3.49 1.53 -21.09
C GLU A 166 -2.25 2.31 -21.54
N ILE A 167 -1.09 1.67 -21.46
CA ILE A 167 0.16 2.26 -21.96
C ILE A 167 0.17 2.14 -23.48
N LYS A 168 -0.33 3.18 -24.13
CA LYS A 168 -0.20 3.38 -25.58
C LYS A 168 1.26 3.64 -25.99
N GLU A 169 1.59 3.34 -27.23
CA GLU A 169 2.91 3.57 -27.85
C GLU A 169 3.38 5.02 -27.73
N GLU A 170 2.46 5.99 -27.80
CA GLU A 170 2.76 7.41 -27.59
C GLU A 170 3.36 7.72 -26.22
N HIS A 171 2.99 6.99 -25.17
CA HIS A 171 3.57 7.15 -23.83
C HIS A 171 5.01 6.62 -23.80
N VAL A 172 5.26 5.49 -24.47
CA VAL A 172 6.60 4.91 -24.60
C VAL A 172 7.51 5.86 -25.36
N ASN A 173 7.03 6.40 -26.49
CA ASN A 173 7.78 7.37 -27.29
C ASN A 173 8.12 8.64 -26.49
N LYS A 174 7.23 9.13 -25.63
CA LYS A 174 7.53 10.25 -24.72
C LYS A 174 8.64 9.91 -23.73
N VAL A 175 8.65 8.70 -23.17
CA VAL A 175 9.71 8.25 -22.27
C VAL A 175 11.05 8.14 -23.00
N VAL A 176 11.06 7.58 -24.22
CA VAL A 176 12.25 7.51 -25.07
C VAL A 176 12.78 8.90 -25.41
N GLN A 177 11.90 9.84 -25.78
CA GLN A 177 12.29 11.23 -26.05
C GLN A 177 12.87 11.92 -24.81
N LEU A 178 12.27 11.71 -23.63
CA LEU A 178 12.81 12.25 -22.38
C LEU A 178 14.20 11.67 -22.09
N TYR A 179 14.40 10.37 -22.28
CA TYR A 179 15.69 9.73 -22.11
C TYR A 179 16.74 10.30 -23.09
N GLU A 180 16.44 10.36 -24.39
CA GLU A 180 17.37 10.91 -25.38
C GLU A 180 17.71 12.39 -25.14
N ASN A 181 16.77 13.17 -24.60
CA ASN A 181 17.05 14.54 -24.19
C ASN A 181 17.98 14.59 -22.97
N THR A 182 17.82 13.70 -22.00
CA THR A 182 18.70 13.64 -20.82
C THR A 182 20.12 13.18 -21.16
N ARG A 183 20.33 12.40 -22.24
CA ARG A 183 21.67 12.00 -22.69
C ARG A 183 22.51 13.17 -23.21
N LYS A 184 21.88 14.29 -23.58
CA LYS A 184 22.58 15.50 -24.03
C LYS A 184 23.09 16.35 -22.86
N TRP A 185 22.67 16.03 -21.64
CA TRP A 185 23.12 16.73 -20.43
C TRP A 185 24.44 16.15 -19.96
N ASN A 186 25.17 16.90 -19.14
CA ASN A 186 26.30 16.30 -18.44
C ASN A 186 25.78 15.26 -17.42
N GLU A 187 26.68 14.37 -17.00
CA GLU A 187 26.35 13.24 -16.13
C GLU A 187 25.76 13.71 -14.79
N LYS A 188 26.26 14.82 -14.25
CA LYS A 188 25.82 15.39 -12.96
C LYS A 188 24.36 15.87 -13.03
N ASP A 189 23.99 16.59 -14.09
CA ASP A 189 22.64 17.10 -14.36
C ASP A 189 21.63 15.97 -14.51
N SER A 190 21.98 14.97 -15.33
CA SER A 190 21.07 13.85 -15.58
C SER A 190 20.88 12.97 -14.35
N TRP A 191 21.91 12.81 -13.51
CA TRP A 191 21.79 12.10 -12.23
C TRP A 191 20.86 12.82 -11.24
N ALA A 192 20.98 14.15 -11.12
CA ALA A 192 20.10 14.96 -10.26
C ALA A 192 18.63 14.87 -10.70
N TYR A 193 18.38 14.90 -12.01
CA TYR A 193 17.04 14.75 -12.59
C TYR A 193 16.43 13.37 -12.32
N PHE A 194 17.16 12.29 -12.60
CA PHE A 194 16.65 10.94 -12.35
C PHE A 194 16.42 10.66 -10.87
N ARG A 195 17.28 11.18 -9.98
CA ARG A 195 17.08 11.10 -8.54
C ARG A 195 15.81 11.82 -8.09
N SER A 196 15.55 13.01 -8.64
CA SER A 196 14.34 13.79 -8.35
C SER A 196 13.07 13.09 -8.83
N ILE A 197 13.10 12.50 -10.03
CA ILE A 197 12.00 11.64 -10.52
C ILE A 197 11.81 10.42 -9.62
N GLY A 198 12.90 9.81 -9.14
CA GLY A 198 12.84 8.69 -8.19
C GLY A 198 12.08 9.06 -6.92
N TRP A 199 12.41 10.20 -6.31
CA TRP A 199 11.72 10.71 -5.12
C TRP A 199 10.27 11.09 -5.39
N LEU A 200 9.97 11.72 -6.53
CA LEU A 200 8.60 12.06 -6.93
C LEU A 200 7.76 10.82 -7.19
N SER A 201 8.30 9.83 -7.90
CA SER A 201 7.65 8.53 -8.13
C SER A 201 7.32 7.85 -6.80
N GLN A 202 8.28 7.85 -5.87
CA GLN A 202 8.06 7.30 -4.53
C GLN A 202 7.00 8.09 -3.76
N SER A 203 6.97 9.42 -3.87
CA SER A 203 5.96 10.28 -3.26
C SER A 203 4.54 9.91 -3.71
N LEU A 204 4.34 9.64 -5.01
CA LEU A 204 3.03 9.30 -5.59
C LEU A 204 2.49 7.95 -5.07
N THR A 205 3.40 7.05 -4.67
CA THR A 205 3.03 5.73 -4.16
C THR A 205 2.63 5.70 -2.68
N LEU A 206 2.88 6.77 -1.92
CA LEU A 206 2.62 6.83 -0.47
C LEU A 206 1.36 7.65 -0.14
N PRO A 207 0.34 7.07 0.52
CA PRO A 207 -0.63 7.79 1.34
C PRO A 207 -0.15 7.85 2.80
N PRO A 208 -0.32 8.97 3.55
CA PRO A 208 -1.16 10.16 3.32
C PRO A 208 -0.42 11.44 2.83
N SER A 209 -1.16 12.56 2.65
CA SER A 209 -0.67 13.82 2.04
C SER A 209 0.59 14.46 2.65
N PRO A 210 0.88 14.35 3.97
CA PRO A 210 2.11 14.91 4.55
C PRO A 210 3.38 14.22 4.05
N SER A 211 3.34 12.90 3.82
CA SER A 211 4.50 12.15 3.28
C SER A 211 4.73 12.45 1.81
N ARG A 212 3.65 12.72 1.07
CA ARG A 212 3.72 13.25 -0.31
C ARG A 212 4.37 14.62 -0.32
N PHE A 213 3.92 15.52 0.54
CA PHE A 213 4.49 16.85 0.68
C PHE A 213 5.98 16.77 1.04
N LEU A 214 6.36 15.99 2.06
CA LEU A 214 7.76 15.83 2.46
C LEU A 214 8.64 15.30 1.33
N LEU A 215 8.19 14.28 0.57
CA LEU A 215 8.98 13.75 -0.54
C LEU A 215 9.01 14.68 -1.76
N CYS A 216 7.96 15.47 -1.98
CA CYS A 216 8.01 16.57 -2.95
C CYS A 216 9.02 17.64 -2.51
N ILE A 217 9.08 17.98 -1.21
CA ILE A 217 10.08 18.89 -0.65
C ILE A 217 11.49 18.31 -0.81
N VAL A 218 11.71 17.03 -0.50
CA VAL A 218 13.02 16.38 -0.70
C VAL A 218 13.42 16.35 -2.19
N ALA A 219 12.46 16.15 -3.10
CA ALA A 219 12.72 16.23 -4.53
C ALA A 219 13.09 17.66 -4.96
N MET A 220 12.41 18.67 -4.42
CA MET A 220 12.71 20.09 -4.66
C MET A 220 14.05 20.51 -4.07
N GLU A 221 14.35 20.13 -2.81
CA GLU A 221 15.64 20.37 -2.16
C GLU A 221 16.78 19.67 -2.89
N SER A 222 16.60 18.41 -3.31
CA SER A 222 17.63 17.70 -4.08
C SER A 222 17.98 18.40 -5.40
N LEU A 223 17.02 19.12 -6.00
CA LEU A 223 17.24 19.93 -7.19
C LEU A 223 17.82 21.30 -6.85
N ALA A 224 17.36 21.94 -5.77
CA ALA A 224 17.86 23.23 -5.30
C ALA A 224 19.34 23.15 -4.86
N THR A 225 19.68 22.19 -4.01
CA THR A 225 21.08 21.92 -3.60
C THR A 225 21.99 21.61 -4.78
N TYR A 226 21.46 20.97 -5.82
CA TYR A 226 22.22 20.76 -7.05
C TYR A 226 22.54 22.09 -7.77
N ILE A 227 21.53 22.97 -7.89
CA ILE A 227 21.67 24.30 -8.51
C ILE A 227 22.63 25.17 -7.70
N GLU A 228 22.49 25.24 -6.38
CA GLU A 228 23.34 26.03 -5.48
C GLU A 228 24.82 25.63 -5.58
N ASN A 229 25.10 24.33 -5.60
CA ASN A 229 26.46 23.81 -5.76
C ASN A 229 27.09 24.10 -7.14
N ILE A 230 26.30 24.56 -8.11
CA ILE A 230 26.78 24.97 -9.43
C ILE A 230 26.86 26.50 -9.54
N THR A 231 25.96 27.22 -8.87
CA THR A 231 25.91 28.69 -8.94
C THR A 231 26.77 29.41 -7.91
N ASN A 232 27.34 28.70 -6.92
CA ASN A 232 28.20 29.28 -5.86
C ASN A 232 27.50 30.40 -5.05
N THR A 233 26.17 30.40 -5.04
CA THR A 233 25.34 31.35 -4.32
C THR A 233 24.76 30.65 -3.10
N ASP A 234 25.10 31.13 -1.90
CA ASP A 234 24.43 30.72 -0.67
C ASP A 234 22.94 31.15 -0.69
N SER A 235 22.11 30.29 -0.14
CA SER A 235 20.63 30.28 -0.09
C SER A 235 19.95 31.64 0.21
N ILE A 236 18.77 31.87 -0.40
CA ILE A 236 17.75 32.86 0.04
C ILE A 236 16.53 32.18 0.71
N PHE A 237 16.70 30.93 1.13
CA PHE A 237 15.83 30.22 2.08
C PHE A 237 16.52 30.04 3.42
#